data_AF-A0A938K410-F1
#
_entry.id   AF-A0A938K410-F1
#
_cell.length_a   1.000
_cell.length_b   1.000
_cell.length_c   1.000
_cell.angle_alpha   90.00
_cell.angle_beta   90.00
_cell.angle_gamma   90.00
#
_symmetry.space_group_name_H-M   'P 1'
#
loop_
_entity.id
_entity.type
_entity.pdbx_description
1 polymer ?
#
loop_
_entity_poly.entity_id
_entity_poly.type
_entity_poly.pdbx_seq_one_letter_code
_entity_poly.pdbx_strand_id
1 'polypeptide(L)'
;MTDERPLSALPSPIARAVAFVSILIGGLAGGVIGYALVDIQYSGDATWPRGLGIVIGSVVTAGGTAIVAVLVLRALGEWRDINDRR
;
A
#
# COMPACT_ATOMS: atom_id res chain seq x y z
N MET A 1 -27.06 -28.62 15.40
CA MET A 1 -26.43 -27.81 14.33
C MET A 1 -25.30 -27.04 14.97
N THR A 2 -24.13 -27.66 15.11
CA THR A 2 -22.91 -26.95 15.49
C THR A 2 -22.52 -26.08 14.30
N ASP A 3 -22.53 -24.77 14.51
CA ASP A 3 -22.14 -23.74 13.55
C ASP A 3 -20.67 -23.95 13.17
N GLU A 4 -20.40 -24.82 12.19
CA GLU A 4 -19.12 -24.93 11.50
C GLU A 4 -18.93 -23.64 10.70
N ARG A 5 -18.55 -22.54 11.39
CA ARG A 5 -18.06 -21.35 10.69
C ARG A 5 -16.85 -21.81 9.90
N PRO A 6 -16.86 -21.74 8.56
CA PRO A 6 -15.68 -22.03 7.79
C PRO A 6 -14.59 -21.12 8.32
N LEU A 7 -13.46 -21.69 8.77
CA LEU A 7 -12.29 -20.90 9.11
C LEU A 7 -11.97 -20.07 7.88
N SER A 8 -12.27 -18.77 7.96
CA SER A 8 -12.10 -17.85 6.86
C SER A 8 -10.60 -17.79 6.57
N ALA A 9 -10.17 -18.52 5.54
CA ALA A 9 -8.78 -18.55 5.06
C ALA A 9 -8.32 -17.17 4.54
N LEU A 10 -9.22 -16.20 4.50
CA LEU A 10 -8.96 -14.82 4.14
C LEU A 10 -8.25 -14.11 5.32
N PRO A 11 -7.11 -13.40 5.10
CA PRO A 11 -6.49 -12.56 6.13
C PRO A 11 -7.50 -11.67 6.83
N SER A 12 -7.29 -11.43 8.13
CA SER A 12 -8.26 -10.70 8.95
C SER A 12 -8.67 -9.37 8.30
N PRO A 13 -9.95 -8.97 8.38
CA PRO A 13 -10.43 -7.73 7.75
C PRO A 13 -9.62 -6.50 8.19
N ILE A 14 -9.21 -6.46 9.46
CA ILE A 14 -8.36 -5.39 10.01
C ILE A 14 -6.99 -5.37 9.33
N ALA A 15 -6.34 -6.52 9.13
CA ALA A 15 -5.03 -6.57 8.48
C ALA A 15 -5.10 -6.05 7.04
N ARG A 16 -6.18 -6.35 6.31
CA ARG A 16 -6.42 -5.81 4.96
C ARG A 16 -6.66 -4.30 4.98
N ALA A 17 -7.42 -3.81 5.95
CA ALA A 17 -7.67 -2.38 6.11
C ALA A 17 -6.37 -1.62 6.40
N VAL A 18 -5.53 -2.12 7.30
CA VAL A 18 -4.22 -1.53 7.62
C VAL A 18 -3.31 -1.54 6.40
N ALA A 19 -3.25 -2.66 5.65
CA ALA A 19 -2.50 -2.75 4.40
C ALA A 19 -2.96 -1.68 3.39
N PHE A 20 -4.26 -1.56 3.16
CA PHE A 20 -4.82 -0.56 2.26
C PHE A 20 -4.50 0.87 2.70
N VAL A 21 -4.66 1.19 3.99
CA VAL A 21 -4.33 2.51 4.55
C VAL A 21 -2.85 2.82 4.37
N SER A 22 -1.95 1.86 4.60
CA SER A 22 -0.52 2.06 4.38
C SER A 22 -0.18 2.39 2.93
N ILE A 23 -0.83 1.74 1.96
CA ILE A 23 -0.66 2.03 0.52
C ILE A 23 -1.14 3.45 0.19
N LEU A 24 -2.27 3.88 0.75
CA LEU A 24 -2.77 5.25 0.55
C LEU A 24 -1.80 6.29 1.12
N ILE A 25 -1.26 6.04 2.31
CA ILE A 25 -0.27 6.93 2.94
C ILE A 25 1.01 6.98 2.10
N GLY A 26 1.49 5.81 1.64
CA GLY A 26 2.65 5.71 0.75
C GLY A 26 2.45 6.48 -0.56
N GLY A 27 1.27 6.32 -1.19
CA GLY A 27 0.92 7.06 -2.40
C GLY A 27 0.82 8.57 -2.18
N LEU A 28 0.20 9.01 -1.09
CA LEU A 28 0.12 10.43 -0.74
C LEU A 28 1.51 11.04 -0.56
N ALA A 29 2.38 10.37 0.20
CA ALA A 29 3.76 10.80 0.39
C ALA A 29 4.52 10.87 -0.95
N GLY A 30 4.35 9.85 -1.80
CA GLY A 30 4.92 9.82 -3.15
C GLY A 30 4.47 10.98 -4.02
N GLY A 31 3.18 11.35 -3.98
CA GLY A 31 2.64 12.49 -4.72
C GLY A 31 3.21 13.82 -4.26
N VAL A 32 3.34 14.03 -2.95
CA VAL A 32 3.96 15.23 -2.38
C VAL A 32 5.43 15.34 -2.79
N ILE A 33 6.18 14.24 -2.73
CA ILE A 33 7.58 14.20 -3.17
C ILE A 33 7.67 14.50 -4.68
N GLY A 34 6.82 13.86 -5.49
CA GLY A 34 6.78 14.06 -6.94
C GLY A 34 6.45 15.50 -7.34
N TYR A 35 5.54 16.15 -6.62
CA TYR A 35 5.28 17.58 -6.76
C TYR A 35 6.53 18.42 -6.46
N ALA A 36 7.13 18.21 -5.28
CA ALA A 36 8.28 19.00 -4.82
C ALA A 36 9.49 18.86 -5.75
N LEU A 37 9.73 17.66 -6.29
CA LEU A 37 10.80 17.43 -7.26
C LEU A 37 10.64 18.25 -8.54
N VAL A 38 9.42 18.35 -9.06
CA VAL A 38 9.15 19.15 -10.25
C VAL A 38 9.17 20.64 -9.94
N ASP A 39 8.66 21.05 -8.78
CA ASP A 39 8.61 22.46 -8.39
C ASP A 39 10.00 23.09 -8.27
N ILE A 40 10.98 22.34 -7.75
CA ILE A 40 12.37 22.80 -7.66
C ILE A 40 13.03 22.95 -9.04
N GLN A 41 12.54 22.27 -10.07
CA GLN A 41 13.12 22.25 -11.41
C GLN A 41 12.58 23.36 -12.33
N TYR A 42 11.49 24.04 -11.95
CA TYR A 42 10.81 25.01 -12.81
C TYR A 42 10.59 26.35 -12.11
N SER A 43 10.88 27.45 -12.81
CA SER A 43 10.66 28.82 -12.35
C SER A 43 9.39 29.49 -12.93
N GLY A 44 8.64 28.78 -13.78
CA GLY A 44 7.45 29.30 -14.50
C GLY A 44 6.23 28.37 -14.44
N ASP A 45 5.36 28.43 -15.44
CA ASP A 45 4.20 27.53 -15.51
C ASP A 45 4.66 26.08 -15.73
N ALA A 46 4.45 25.27 -14.70
CA ALA A 46 4.78 23.85 -14.68
C ALA A 46 3.54 23.01 -14.39
N THR A 47 2.33 23.48 -14.74
CA THR A 47 1.07 22.78 -14.45
C THR A 47 1.08 21.34 -14.95
N TRP A 48 1.49 21.13 -16.21
CA TRP A 48 1.56 19.79 -16.79
C TRP A 48 2.66 18.91 -16.16
N PRO A 49 3.94 19.34 -16.09
CA PRO A 49 4.98 18.59 -15.38
C PRO A 49 4.66 18.28 -13.92
N ARG A 50 4.08 19.22 -13.16
CA ARG A 50 3.73 19.03 -11.74
C ARG A 50 2.67 17.96 -11.58
N GLY A 51 1.64 17.99 -12.43
CA GLY A 51 0.60 16.95 -12.46
C GLY A 51 1.20 15.57 -12.71
N LEU A 52 2.14 15.47 -13.67
CA LEU A 52 2.83 14.21 -13.97
C LEU A 52 3.70 13.75 -12.81
N GLY A 53 4.45 14.67 -12.17
CA GLY A 53 5.27 14.39 -11.00
C GLY A 53 4.44 13.82 -9.84
N ILE A 54 3.29 14.43 -9.55
CA ILE A 54 2.33 13.92 -8.55
C ILE A 54 1.90 12.49 -8.90
N VAL A 55 1.45 12.25 -10.14
CA VAL A 55 0.93 10.93 -10.54
C VAL A 55 2.01 9.86 -10.48
N ILE A 56 3.18 10.11 -11.08
CA ILE A 56 4.29 9.14 -11.11
C ILE A 56 4.78 8.86 -9.70
N GLY A 57 5.02 9.91 -8.90
CA GLY A 57 5.46 9.77 -7.51
C GLY A 57 4.47 8.94 -6.70
N SER A 58 3.18 9.25 -6.80
CA SER A 58 2.13 8.51 -6.09
C SER A 58 2.09 7.03 -6.48
N VAL A 59 2.13 6.74 -7.78
CA VAL A 59 2.02 5.36 -8.30
C VAL A 59 3.24 4.52 -7.90
N VAL A 60 4.45 5.07 -8.02
CA VAL A 60 5.68 4.35 -7.68
C VAL A 60 5.73 4.02 -6.20
N THR A 61 5.45 4.99 -5.33
CA THR A 61 5.50 4.77 -3.88
C THR A 61 4.35 3.87 -3.42
N ALA A 62 3.13 4.08 -3.90
CA ALA A 62 2.00 3.19 -3.61
C ALA A 62 2.26 1.75 -4.09
N GLY A 63 2.83 1.57 -5.28
CA GLY A 63 3.19 0.27 -5.81
C GLY A 63 4.22 -0.45 -4.94
N GLY A 64 5.28 0.26 -4.52
CA GLY A 64 6.27 -0.27 -3.59
C GLY A 64 5.66 -0.67 -2.24
N THR A 65 4.83 0.19 -1.65
CA THR A 65 4.15 -0.11 -0.39
C THR A 65 3.18 -1.29 -0.52
N ALA A 66 2.50 -1.43 -1.67
CA ALA A 66 1.59 -2.54 -1.92
C ALA A 66 2.33 -3.88 -1.94
N ILE A 67 3.51 -3.94 -2.57
CA ILE A 67 4.36 -5.14 -2.57
C ILE A 67 4.71 -5.52 -1.13
N VAL A 68 5.21 -4.57 -0.34
CA VAL A 68 5.58 -4.82 1.06
C VAL A 68 4.36 -5.28 1.87
N ALA A 69 3.21 -4.62 1.73
CA ALA A 69 2.00 -4.98 2.44
C ALA A 69 1.55 -6.41 2.12
N VAL A 70 1.61 -6.83 0.85
CA VAL A 70 1.29 -8.21 0.43
C VAL A 70 2.28 -9.20 1.02
N LEU A 71 3.58 -8.90 1.01
CA LEU A 71 4.60 -9.77 1.60
C LEU A 71 4.40 -9.93 3.12
N VAL A 72 4.03 -8.87 3.82
CA VAL A 72 3.73 -8.91 5.26
C VAL A 72 2.49 -9.77 5.53
N LEU A 73 1.40 -9.58 4.77
CA LEU A 73 0.20 -10.40 4.90
C LEU A 73 0.48 -11.87 4.61
N ARG A 74 1.34 -12.16 3.62
CA ARG A 74 1.79 -13.52 3.31
C ARG A 74 2.56 -14.12 4.48
N ALA A 75 3.54 -13.40 5.02
CA ALA A 75 4.32 -13.87 6.17
C ALA A 75 3.40 -14.17 7.36
N LEU A 76 2.47 -13.27 7.69
CA LEU A 76 1.47 -13.48 8.76
C LEU A 76 0.60 -14.72 8.52
N GLY A 77 0.26 -15.00 7.25
CA GLY A 77 -0.46 -16.22 6.87
C GLY A 77 0.35 -17.48 7.10
N GLU A 78 1.63 -17.49 6.68
CA GLU A 78 2.56 -18.61 6.87
C GLU A 78 2.78 -18.91 8.37
N TRP A 79 2.94 -17.88 9.20
CA TRP A 79 3.04 -18.05 10.66
C TRP A 79 1.80 -18.69 11.28
N ARG A 80 0.61 -18.35 10.80
CA ARG A 80 -0.65 -18.90 11.32
C ARG A 80 -0.84 -20.36 10.95
N ASP A 81 -0.49 -20.76 9.73
CA ASP A 81 -0.51 -22.17 9.29
C ASP A 81 0.45 -23.03 10.13
N ILE A 82 1.64 -22.51 10.47
CA ILE A 82 2.58 -23.22 11.37
C ILE A 82 2.00 -23.38 12.78
N ASN A 83 1.31 -22.37 13.30
CA ASN A 83 0.74 -22.40 14.64
C ASN A 83 -0.48 -23.33 14.74
N ASP A 84 -1.31 -23.39 13.70
CA ASP A 84 -2.51 -24.25 13.67
C ASP A 84 -2.17 -25.74 13.54
N ARG A 85 -0.97 -26.08 13.04
CA ARG A 85 -0.48 -27.46 12.91
C ARG A 85 0.25 -27.99 14.16
N ARG A 86 0.52 -27.14 15.14
CA ARG A 86 1.14 -27.52 16.43
C ARG A 86 0.07 -27.83 17.47
#